data_AF-A0A9E4QBJ5-F1
#
_entry.id   AF-A0A9E4QBJ5-F1
#
_cell.length_a   1.000
_cell.length_b   1.000
_cell.length_c   1.000
_cell.angle_alpha   90.00
_cell.angle_beta   90.00
_cell.angle_gamma   90.00
#
_symmetry.space_group_name_H-M   'P 1'
#
loop_
_entity.id
_entity.type
_entity.pdbx_description
1 polymer ?
#
loop_
_entity_poly.entity_id
_entity_poly.type
_entity_poly.pdbx_seq_one_letter_code
_entity_poly.pdbx_strand_id
1 'polypeptide(L)'
;MTRDSGFTLVELLVVVGIIVALAAVVIPSISQFAGRGETGAQVQEFDAVQSAMDSLMVDSGVISVNPSPSTSKNTWASFPNGSGVPPLETYLRGGTTAYYYCWDSSGLLTDQHAAANSCP
;
A
#
# COMPACT_ATOMS: atom_id res chain seq x y z
N MET A 1 17.00 -53.77 -21.67
CA MET A 1 18.13 -53.27 -20.87
C MET A 1 18.28 -51.78 -21.15
N THR A 2 17.56 -50.93 -20.41
CA THR A 2 17.68 -49.48 -20.53
C THR A 2 18.91 -49.04 -19.75
N ARG A 3 19.91 -48.49 -20.44
CA ARG A 3 21.08 -47.88 -19.81
C ARG A 3 20.61 -46.56 -19.21
N ASP A 4 20.53 -46.48 -17.89
CA ASP A 4 20.46 -45.20 -17.19
C ASP A 4 21.79 -44.48 -17.39
N SER A 5 21.76 -43.44 -18.22
CA SER A 5 22.88 -42.54 -18.43
C SER A 5 23.05 -41.65 -17.21
N GLY A 6 24.03 -41.95 -16.37
CA GLY A 6 24.40 -41.12 -15.22
C GLY A 6 25.07 -39.82 -15.66
N PHE A 7 24.63 -38.69 -15.09
CA PHE A 7 25.28 -37.38 -15.20
C PHE A 7 26.74 -37.45 -14.75
N THR A 8 27.63 -36.74 -15.43
CA THR A 8 29.04 -36.66 -15.02
C THR A 8 29.22 -35.64 -13.88
N LEU A 9 30.17 -35.87 -12.96
CA LEU A 9 30.45 -34.93 -11.86
C LEU A 9 30.88 -33.54 -12.35
N VAL A 10 31.62 -33.50 -13.46
CA VAL A 10 32.08 -32.26 -14.08
C VAL A 10 30.91 -31.46 -14.64
N GLU A 11 29.93 -32.14 -15.22
CA GLU A 11 28.74 -31.52 -15.79
C GLU A 11 27.87 -30.89 -14.70
N LEU A 12 27.73 -31.55 -13.55
CA LEU A 12 27.04 -30.96 -12.39
C LEU A 12 27.83 -29.76 -11.82
N LEU A 13 29.17 -29.85 -11.78
CA LEU A 13 30.02 -28.77 -11.28
C LEU A 13 29.93 -27.49 -12.13
N VAL A 14 29.96 -27.63 -13.46
CA VAL A 14 29.83 -26.48 -14.37
C VAL A 14 28.44 -25.85 -14.24
N VAL A 15 27.38 -26.66 -14.14
CA VAL A 15 26.00 -26.17 -13.99
C VAL A 15 25.85 -25.35 -12.71
N VAL A 16 26.32 -25.87 -11.57
CA VAL A 16 26.25 -25.14 -10.30
C VAL A 16 27.10 -23.86 -10.37
N GLY A 17 28.26 -23.89 -11.03
CA GLY A 17 29.09 -22.71 -11.25
C GLY A 17 28.35 -21.60 -12.03
N ILE A 18 27.63 -21.96 -13.09
CA ILE A 18 26.82 -21.02 -13.87
C ILE A 18 25.65 -20.48 -13.03
N ILE A 19 24.96 -21.34 -12.28
CA ILE A 19 23.84 -20.92 -11.40
C ILE A 19 24.31 -19.90 -10.35
N VAL A 20 25.47 -20.14 -9.72
CA VAL A 20 26.03 -19.22 -8.72
C VAL A 20 26.40 -17.88 -9.37
N ALA A 21 27.02 -17.89 -10.54
CA ALA A 21 27.37 -16.68 -11.28
C ALA A 21 26.12 -15.86 -11.68
N LEU A 22 25.08 -16.52 -12.18
CA LEU A 22 23.82 -15.86 -12.54
C LEU A 22 23.09 -15.31 -11.30
N ALA A 23 23.03 -16.08 -10.21
CA ALA A 23 22.41 -15.67 -8.96
C ALA A 23 23.08 -14.40 -8.39
N ALA A 24 24.41 -14.32 -8.45
CA ALA A 24 25.17 -13.17 -7.97
C ALA A 24 24.78 -11.85 -8.66
N VAL A 25 24.43 -11.88 -9.95
CA VAL A 25 24.04 -10.69 -10.71
C VAL A 25 22.53 -10.39 -10.61
N VAL A 26 21.69 -11.43 -10.56
CA VAL A 26 20.23 -11.28 -10.61
C VAL A 26 19.64 -10.87 -9.26
N ILE A 27 20.12 -11.40 -8.14
CA ILE A 27 19.53 -11.16 -6.79
C ILE A 27 19.46 -9.66 -6.43
N PRO A 28 20.52 -8.84 -6.62
CA PRO A 28 20.49 -7.41 -6.30
C PRO A 28 19.50 -6.60 -7.15
N SER A 29 19.17 -7.10 -8.35
CA SER A 29 18.21 -6.43 -9.24
C SER A 29 16.78 -6.61 -8.73
N ILE A 30 16.40 -7.83 -8.35
CA ILE A 30 15.03 -8.16 -7.91
C ILE A 30 14.71 -7.54 -6.54
N SER A 31 15.67 -7.48 -5.62
CA SER A 31 15.46 -6.90 -4.29
C SER A 31 15.04 -5.42 -4.35
N GLN A 32 15.51 -4.67 -5.35
CA GLN A 32 15.11 -3.26 -5.55
C GLN A 32 13.70 -3.11 -6.12
N PHE A 33 13.18 -4.10 -6.85
CA PHE A 33 11.82 -4.05 -7.39
C PHE A 33 10.77 -4.43 -6.34
N ALA A 34 11.11 -5.31 -5.40
CA ALA A 34 10.19 -5.72 -4.34
C ALA A 34 9.71 -4.52 -3.49
N GLY A 35 10.62 -3.61 -3.09
CA GLY A 35 10.25 -2.45 -2.28
C GLY A 35 9.48 -1.36 -3.04
N ARG A 36 9.68 -1.23 -4.36
CA ARG A 36 8.98 -0.22 -5.17
C ARG A 36 7.48 -0.49 -5.31
N GLY A 37 7.09 -1.77 -5.27
CA GLY A 37 5.68 -2.15 -5.31
C GLY A 37 4.90 -1.61 -4.11
N GLU A 38 5.51 -1.65 -2.92
CA GLU A 38 4.89 -1.16 -1.68
C GLU A 38 4.76 0.36 -1.68
N THR A 39 5.81 1.10 -2.06
CA THR A 39 5.72 2.57 -2.18
C THR A 39 4.70 3.00 -3.24
N GLY A 40 4.62 2.29 -4.37
CA GLY A 40 3.62 2.56 -5.39
C GLY A 40 2.19 2.34 -4.89
N ALA A 41 1.95 1.24 -4.18
CA ALA A 41 0.66 0.95 -3.56
C ALA A 41 0.28 1.99 -2.50
N GLN A 42 1.26 2.42 -1.69
CA GLN A 42 1.08 3.43 -0.67
C GLN A 42 0.58 4.77 -1.26
N VAL A 43 1.24 5.26 -2.31
CA VAL A 43 0.86 6.52 -2.99
C VAL A 43 -0.49 6.37 -3.67
N GLN A 44 -0.73 5.25 -4.36
CA GLN A 44 -2.00 5.00 -5.03
C GLN A 44 -3.18 4.96 -4.05
N GLU A 45 -2.99 4.35 -2.87
CA GLU A 45 -4.04 4.33 -1.85
C GLU A 45 -4.28 5.73 -1.27
N PHE A 46 -3.22 6.52 -1.03
CA PHE A 46 -3.33 7.91 -0.57
C PHE A 46 -4.19 8.75 -1.52
N ASP A 47 -3.89 8.70 -2.83
CA ASP A 47 -4.64 9.42 -3.86
C ASP A 47 -6.09 8.94 -3.94
N ALA A 48 -6.33 7.63 -3.79
CA ALA A 48 -7.67 7.07 -3.79
C ALA A 48 -8.51 7.55 -2.59
N VAL A 49 -7.90 7.62 -1.39
CA VAL A 49 -8.58 8.11 -0.19
C VAL A 49 -8.84 9.61 -0.29
N GLN A 50 -7.88 10.40 -0.78
CA GLN A 50 -8.10 11.85 -1.00
C GLN A 50 -9.22 12.08 -2.02
N SER A 51 -9.21 11.36 -3.14
CA SER A 51 -10.26 11.48 -4.16
C SER A 51 -11.65 11.08 -3.63
N ALA A 52 -11.71 10.06 -2.76
CA ALA A 52 -12.95 9.69 -2.09
C ALA A 52 -13.42 10.80 -1.13
N MET A 53 -12.50 11.43 -0.40
CA MET A 53 -12.80 12.53 0.51
C MET A 53 -13.35 13.74 -0.25
N ASP A 54 -12.70 14.12 -1.36
CA ASP A 54 -13.13 15.21 -2.22
C ASP A 54 -14.53 14.94 -2.81
N SER A 55 -14.76 13.71 -3.28
CA SER A 55 -16.05 13.28 -3.83
C SER A 55 -17.17 13.35 -2.78
N LEU A 56 -16.87 12.89 -1.56
CA LEU A 56 -17.79 12.95 -0.42
C LEU A 56 -18.15 14.40 -0.08
N MET A 57 -17.18 15.31 -0.08
CA MET A 57 -17.39 16.70 0.28
C MET A 57 -18.21 17.44 -0.77
N VAL A 58 -17.95 17.15 -2.06
CA VAL A 58 -18.72 17.69 -3.18
C VAL A 58 -20.16 17.18 -3.16
N ASP A 59 -20.37 15.87 -2.98
CA ASP A 59 -21.70 15.25 -3.00
C ASP A 59 -22.56 15.69 -1.81
N SER A 60 -21.94 15.80 -0.63
CA SER A 60 -22.63 16.23 0.59
C SER A 60 -22.78 17.76 0.70
N GLY A 61 -22.16 18.52 -0.20
CA GLY A 61 -22.15 19.98 -0.18
C GLY A 61 -21.47 20.58 1.06
N VAL A 62 -20.55 19.83 1.69
CA VAL A 62 -19.82 20.26 2.89
C VAL A 62 -18.45 20.82 2.49
N ILE A 63 -18.06 21.92 3.13
CA ILE A 63 -16.74 22.55 2.93
C ILE A 63 -15.76 22.24 4.05
N SER A 64 -16.23 21.54 5.09
CA SER A 64 -15.42 21.17 6.24
C SER A 64 -15.90 19.87 6.86
N VAL A 65 -14.94 19.07 7.32
CA VAL A 65 -15.16 17.89 8.15
C VAL A 65 -14.52 18.12 9.53
N ASN A 66 -14.87 17.30 10.52
CA ASN A 66 -14.08 17.27 11.75
C ASN A 66 -12.70 16.69 11.42
N PRO A 67 -11.61 17.32 11.91
CA PRO A 67 -10.26 16.81 11.70
C PRO A 67 -10.11 15.42 12.30
N SER A 68 -9.12 14.67 11.84
CA SER A 68 -8.81 13.36 12.41
C SER A 68 -8.61 13.47 13.91
N PRO A 69 -9.03 12.47 14.71
CA PRO A 69 -8.72 12.43 16.13
C PRO A 69 -7.19 12.36 16.34
N SER A 70 -6.73 12.42 17.59
CA SER A 70 -5.30 12.40 17.94
C SER A 70 -4.52 11.17 17.46
N THR A 71 -5.17 10.21 16.81
CA THR A 71 -4.56 9.00 16.28
C THR A 71 -5.15 8.70 14.90
N SER A 72 -4.27 8.40 13.94
CA SER A 72 -4.61 8.09 12.57
C SER A 72 -5.61 6.92 12.46
N LYS A 73 -6.45 6.96 11.42
CA LYS A 73 -7.52 5.97 11.21
C LYS A 73 -7.38 5.28 9.86
N ASN A 74 -7.71 4.00 9.85
CA ASN A 74 -7.83 3.20 8.63
C ASN A 74 -9.24 2.62 8.46
N THR A 75 -10.17 2.92 9.37
CA THR A 75 -11.57 2.48 9.31
C THR A 75 -12.47 3.68 9.02
N TRP A 76 -13.35 3.51 8.05
CA TRP A 76 -14.08 4.61 7.41
C TRP A 76 -15.60 4.54 7.60
N ALA A 77 -16.07 3.62 8.45
CA ALA A 77 -17.49 3.43 8.77
C ALA A 77 -18.11 4.57 9.58
N SER A 78 -17.28 5.40 10.22
CA SER A 78 -17.72 6.52 11.04
C SER A 78 -16.84 7.76 10.86
N PHE A 79 -15.98 7.75 9.84
CA PHE A 79 -15.03 8.82 9.53
C PHE A 79 -15.01 9.12 8.02
N PRO A 80 -14.72 10.37 7.63
CA PRO A 80 -14.73 11.55 8.51
C PRO A 80 -16.13 11.76 9.10
N ASN A 81 -16.21 12.51 10.20
CA ASN A 81 -17.49 12.88 10.79
C ASN A 81 -17.64 14.40 10.77
N GLY A 82 -18.86 14.87 11.02
CA GLY A 82 -19.21 16.28 10.94
C GLY A 82 -20.69 16.44 10.65
N SER A 83 -21.18 17.67 10.77
CA SER A 83 -22.59 17.96 10.46
C SER A 83 -22.85 17.76 8.97
N GLY A 84 -23.69 16.78 8.61
CA GLY A 84 -24.03 16.48 7.22
C GLY A 84 -22.94 15.72 6.46
N VAL A 85 -21.95 15.18 7.15
CA VAL A 85 -20.85 14.40 6.55
C VAL A 85 -21.20 12.91 6.67
N PRO A 86 -21.46 12.18 5.56
CA PRO A 86 -21.64 10.74 5.58
C PRO A 86 -20.30 10.02 5.83
N PRO A 87 -20.30 8.72 6.15
CA PRO A 87 -19.06 7.95 6.27
C PRO A 87 -18.35 7.76 4.91
N LEU A 88 -17.02 7.80 4.91
CA LEU A 88 -16.21 7.66 3.69
C LEU A 88 -16.30 6.26 3.07
N GLU A 89 -16.70 5.24 3.84
CA GLU A 89 -16.85 3.87 3.33
C GLU A 89 -17.79 3.73 2.13
N THR A 90 -18.73 4.68 1.94
CA THR A 90 -19.65 4.67 0.77
C THR A 90 -18.93 5.06 -0.52
N TYR A 91 -17.84 5.82 -0.40
CA TYR A 91 -17.03 6.33 -1.52
C TYR A 91 -15.76 5.48 -1.74
N LEU A 92 -15.47 4.54 -0.83
CA LEU A 92 -14.37 3.59 -0.94
C LEU A 92 -14.88 2.20 -1.30
N ARG A 93 -14.05 1.42 -2.02
CA ARG A 93 -14.39 0.03 -2.39
C ARG A 93 -14.44 -0.91 -1.17
N GLY A 94 -13.95 -0.48 -0.01
CA GLY A 94 -14.02 -1.20 1.25
C GLY A 94 -13.96 -0.24 2.45
N GLY A 95 -14.53 -0.65 3.59
CA GLY A 95 -14.59 0.17 4.80
C GLY A 95 -13.27 0.29 5.58
N THR A 96 -12.22 -0.43 5.15
CA THR A 96 -10.89 -0.41 5.79
C THR A 96 -9.79 -0.29 4.74
N THR A 97 -8.82 0.58 5.00
CA THR A 97 -7.62 0.80 4.19
C THR A 97 -6.39 0.09 4.76
N ALA A 98 -5.36 -0.15 3.95
CA ALA A 98 -4.13 -0.80 4.43
C ALA A 98 -3.32 0.15 5.31
N TYR A 99 -3.31 1.44 4.97
CA TYR A 99 -2.63 2.48 5.72
C TYR A 99 -3.61 3.27 6.61
N TYR A 100 -3.02 3.97 7.57
CA TYR A 100 -3.72 4.85 8.51
C TYR A 100 -3.48 6.31 8.11
N TYR A 101 -4.52 7.11 8.18
CA TYR A 101 -4.54 8.47 7.66
C TYR A 101 -4.88 9.48 8.74
N CYS A 102 -4.26 10.65 8.65
CA CYS A 102 -4.65 11.87 9.34
C CYS A 102 -5.21 12.86 8.32
N TRP A 103 -6.18 13.67 8.71
CA TRP A 103 -6.77 14.68 7.86
C TRP A 103 -7.14 15.93 8.64
N ASP A 104 -7.12 17.07 7.96
CA ASP A 104 -7.50 18.34 8.54
C ASP A 104 -9.00 18.63 8.39
N SER A 105 -9.44 19.78 8.91
CA SER A 105 -10.84 20.20 8.81
C SER A 105 -11.32 20.50 7.38
N SER A 106 -10.41 20.65 6.42
CA SER A 106 -10.74 20.86 5.01
C SER A 106 -10.91 19.55 4.24
N GLY A 107 -10.70 18.40 4.89
CA GLY A 107 -10.74 17.08 4.24
C GLY A 107 -9.46 16.77 3.47
N LEU A 108 -8.37 17.50 3.69
CA LEU A 108 -7.08 17.16 3.12
C LEU A 108 -6.36 16.15 4.02
N LEU A 109 -5.84 15.09 3.40
CA LEU A 109 -4.97 14.13 4.07
C LEU A 109 -3.63 14.80 4.38
N THR A 110 -3.25 14.84 5.65
CA THR A 110 -1.98 15.46 6.09
C THR A 110 -0.86 14.45 6.21
N ASP A 111 -1.18 13.24 6.67
CA ASP A 111 -0.20 12.19 6.97
C ASP A 111 -0.74 10.79 6.66
N GLN A 112 0.18 9.89 6.35
CA GLN A 112 -0.09 8.48 6.11
C GLN A 112 0.94 7.61 6.84
N HIS A 113 0.46 6.56 7.50
CA HIS A 113 1.28 5.67 8.31
C HIS A 113 0.93 4.21 8.07
N ALA A 114 1.93 3.32 8.14
CA ALA A 114 1.72 1.86 8.05
C ALA A 114 1.04 1.27 9.31
N ALA A 115 0.98 2.03 10.40
CA ALA A 115 0.32 1.66 11.65
C ALA A 115 -0.32 2.89 12.31
N ALA A 116 -1.21 2.67 13.28
CA ALA A 116 -1.81 3.75 14.06
C ALA A 116 -0.72 4.62 14.72
N ASN A 117 -0.77 5.93 14.46
CA ASN A 117 0.22 6.89 14.94
C ASN A 117 -0.47 8.21 15.31
N SER A 118 0.21 9.08 16.06
CA SER A 118 -0.35 10.37 16.46
C SER A 118 -0.57 11.29 15.25
N CYS A 119 -1.74 11.91 15.17
CA CYS A 119 -2.00 12.99 14.21
C CYS A 119 -1.57 14.35 14.78
N PRO A 120 -1.08 15.27 13.94
CA PRO A 120 -0.74 16.63 14.34
C PRO A 120 -1.95 17.48 14.73
#